data_AF-A0A1X0Y8B9-F1
#
_entry.id   AF-A0A1X0Y8B9-F1
#
_cell.length_a   1.000
_cell.length_b   1.000
_cell.length_c   1.000
_cell.angle_alpha   90.00
_cell.angle_beta   90.00
_cell.angle_gamma   90.00
#
_symmetry.space_group_name_H-M   'P 1'
#
loop_
_entity.id
_entity.type
_entity.pdbx_description
1 polymer ?
#
loop_
_entity_poly.entity_id
_entity_poly.type
_entity_poly.pdbx_seq_one_letter_code
_entity_poly.pdbx_strand_id
1 'polypeptide(L)'
;MLPGQRTFLEMNVPPKPQIPPLFLSRFTVDDSAPFQRHLNRLEVEIGQEDYRHLKRVELLEQPLTEAEAAAMLDITERLLATTQNNYNRNLLMSLGIRVLLDEASYRVYYLCGDRTIRFVPLWREKVLKKFFGVVPLADSGWRPCRSLLPDFEARFLPDAAGGALLLRRISGGEGLPLLTATHGPYDPHTLEVALYFLRTGKGGAATVNLGFAGREPLTDANLRQLQSWGVPLNPSNIDVIYPYVDEHGHPNSYKMESGLRQFIRQLGIAEPQLILDIHGCVGTCPEDRKVVVGLGGLPPFCSFAELGRVEQRGDILHLFPATPLERGLHLVRELSEEVFLQFCTASGCCYHFAVLGGLQALGRRIDLRKDIASLLKGEERTYLPADMVRWLPGAGANALQRIEARKLPGAPLCLHVEIPTAVRRKMVVRLQELAITDSLSSSGL
;
A
#
# COMPACT_ATOMS: atom_id res chain seq x y z
N MET A 1 21.06 -12.96 62.50
CA MET A 1 21.27 -13.43 61.12
C MET A 1 20.21 -14.48 60.81
N LEU A 2 19.24 -14.16 59.96
CA LEU A 2 18.35 -15.13 59.32
C LEU A 2 18.12 -14.67 57.87
N PRO A 3 18.27 -15.58 56.89
CA PRO A 3 18.09 -15.30 55.47
C PRO A 3 16.63 -15.49 55.07
N GLY A 4 16.07 -14.56 54.30
CA GLY A 4 14.69 -14.72 53.81
C GLY A 4 14.03 -13.46 53.27
N GLN A 5 14.58 -12.86 52.22
CA GLN A 5 13.79 -12.06 51.30
C GLN A 5 14.07 -12.51 49.88
N ARG A 6 13.12 -13.27 49.32
CA ARG A 6 13.02 -13.54 47.89
C ARG A 6 12.76 -12.21 47.20
N THR A 7 13.76 -11.69 46.50
CA THR A 7 13.57 -10.68 45.47
C THR A 7 12.62 -11.27 44.43
N PHE A 8 11.51 -10.58 44.23
CA PHE A 8 10.58 -10.85 43.15
C PHE A 8 11.35 -10.88 41.84
N LEU A 9 11.04 -11.90 41.04
CA LEU A 9 11.40 -12.01 39.64
C LEU A 9 11.18 -10.65 38.97
N GLU A 10 12.27 -9.96 38.61
CA GLU A 10 12.25 -9.08 37.45
C GLU A 10 11.85 -9.98 36.29
N MET A 11 10.55 -9.98 35.99
CA MET A 11 10.06 -10.47 34.72
C MET A 11 10.89 -9.74 33.67
N ASN A 12 11.71 -10.51 32.96
CA ASN A 12 12.35 -10.07 31.73
C ASN A 12 11.27 -9.48 30.83
N VAL A 13 11.04 -8.18 30.93
CA VAL A 13 10.29 -7.44 29.93
C VAL A 13 11.17 -7.57 28.69
N PRO A 14 10.73 -8.30 27.66
CA PRO A 14 11.53 -8.40 26.45
C PRO A 14 11.85 -6.97 26.00
N PRO A 15 13.11 -6.67 25.65
CA PRO A 15 13.48 -5.33 25.23
C PRO A 15 12.52 -4.90 24.13
N LYS A 16 11.92 -3.70 24.29
CA LYS A 16 11.03 -3.13 23.26
C LYS A 16 11.71 -3.28 21.90
N PRO A 17 11.04 -3.82 20.87
CA PRO A 17 11.65 -3.99 19.56
C PRO A 17 12.17 -2.62 19.07
N GLN A 18 13.48 -2.46 19.01
CA GLN A 18 14.08 -1.22 18.53
C GLN A 18 13.91 -1.14 17.02
N ILE A 19 13.22 -0.13 16.52
CA ILE A 19 13.02 0.05 15.10
C ILE A 19 14.22 0.77 14.48
N PRO A 20 14.73 0.31 13.33
CA PRO A 20 15.85 0.98 12.69
C PRO A 20 15.48 2.41 12.31
N PRO A 21 16.36 3.41 12.56
CA PRO A 21 16.07 4.82 12.26
C PRO A 21 15.64 5.08 10.82
N LEU A 22 16.07 4.26 9.85
CA LEU A 22 15.68 4.40 8.44
C LEU A 22 14.19 4.15 8.17
N PHE A 23 13.49 3.44 9.06
CA PHE A 23 12.05 3.22 8.97
C PHE A 23 11.27 4.30 9.75
N LEU A 24 11.96 5.17 10.48
CA LEU A 24 11.39 6.36 11.09
C LEU A 24 11.51 7.52 10.08
N SER A 25 10.46 7.75 9.30
CA SER A 25 10.40 8.93 8.44
C SER A 25 10.09 10.15 9.32
N ARG A 26 10.99 11.13 9.40
CA ARG A 26 10.73 12.39 10.15
C ARG A 26 10.82 13.53 9.18
N PHE A 27 9.71 13.77 8.50
CA PHE A 27 9.67 14.78 7.47
C PHE A 27 9.52 16.18 8.09
N THR A 28 10.49 17.04 7.78
CA THR A 28 10.46 18.47 8.12
C THR A 28 10.40 19.25 6.81
N VAL A 29 9.32 20.02 6.60
CA VAL A 29 9.23 20.97 5.48
C VAL A 29 10.03 22.20 5.87
N ASP A 30 10.71 22.82 4.92
CA ASP A 30 11.18 24.19 5.10
C ASP A 30 9.95 25.13 5.17
N ASP A 31 9.67 25.65 6.36
CA ASP A 31 8.55 26.57 6.61
C ASP A 31 8.58 27.82 5.71
N SER A 32 9.75 28.21 5.20
CA SER A 32 9.92 29.34 4.28
C SER A 32 9.65 29.01 2.81
N ALA A 33 9.55 27.72 2.47
CA ALA A 33 9.40 27.22 1.11
C ALA A 33 8.42 26.03 1.02
N PRO A 34 7.19 26.14 1.57
CA PRO A 34 6.32 24.98 1.82
C PRO A 34 5.93 24.18 0.57
N PHE A 35 6.06 24.79 -0.61
CA PHE A 35 5.66 24.23 -1.90
C PHE A 35 6.82 23.97 -2.87
N GLN A 36 8.06 24.36 -2.53
CA GLN A 36 9.12 24.39 -3.54
C GLN A 36 9.72 23.02 -3.82
N ARG A 37 9.64 22.04 -2.90
CA ARG A 37 10.33 20.75 -3.11
C ARG A 37 9.98 19.57 -2.21
N HIS A 38 8.70 19.32 -1.91
CA HIS A 38 8.40 18.33 -0.87
C HIS A 38 7.39 17.22 -1.25
N LEU A 39 7.98 16.04 -1.48
CA LEU A 39 7.55 14.64 -1.31
C LEU A 39 6.73 13.91 -2.36
N ASN A 40 6.14 14.59 -3.33
CA ASN A 40 5.46 13.89 -4.42
C ASN A 40 5.95 14.33 -5.80
N ARG A 41 7.06 15.08 -5.85
CA ARG A 41 7.65 15.54 -7.10
C ARG A 41 8.46 14.44 -7.78
N LEU A 42 9.03 13.50 -7.02
CA LEU A 42 9.69 12.31 -7.57
C LEU A 42 8.80 11.53 -8.56
N GLU A 43 7.49 11.53 -8.32
CA GLU A 43 6.52 10.80 -9.14
C GLU A 43 6.25 11.48 -10.49
N VAL A 44 6.29 12.81 -10.49
CA VAL A 44 6.17 13.65 -11.68
C VAL A 44 7.51 13.73 -12.41
N GLU A 45 8.63 13.83 -11.69
CA GLU A 45 9.98 14.00 -12.24
C GLU A 45 10.55 12.71 -12.81
N ILE A 46 10.41 11.59 -12.10
CA ILE A 46 10.96 10.30 -12.51
C ILE A 46 9.93 9.50 -13.31
N GLY A 47 8.72 9.34 -12.76
CA GLY A 47 7.68 8.49 -13.38
C GLY A 47 6.87 9.18 -14.47
N GLN A 48 6.93 10.52 -14.56
CA GLN A 48 6.03 11.34 -15.38
C GLN A 48 4.56 10.89 -15.21
N GLU A 49 4.14 10.63 -13.96
CA GLU A 49 2.78 10.22 -13.67
C GLU A 49 1.82 11.41 -13.66
N ASP A 50 0.68 11.23 -14.31
CA ASP A 50 -0.38 12.21 -14.32
C ASP A 50 -1.47 11.84 -13.32
N TYR A 51 -1.43 12.49 -12.16
CA TYR A 51 -2.37 12.27 -11.07
C TYR A 51 -3.56 13.22 -11.05
N ARG A 52 -3.79 14.00 -12.12
CA ARG A 52 -4.92 14.97 -12.20
C ARG A 52 -6.27 14.33 -11.97
N HIS A 53 -6.36 13.03 -12.19
CA HIS A 53 -7.58 12.26 -12.11
C HIS A 53 -7.79 11.55 -10.76
N LEU A 54 -6.83 11.62 -9.84
CA LEU A 54 -6.88 10.93 -8.55
C LEU A 54 -7.71 11.69 -7.51
N LYS A 55 -7.40 12.98 -7.30
CA LYS A 55 -8.05 13.81 -6.28
C LYS A 55 -8.48 15.15 -6.82
N ARG A 56 -9.57 15.67 -6.26
CA ARG A 56 -10.02 17.04 -6.48
C ARG A 56 -10.18 17.73 -5.13
N VAL A 57 -9.76 18.99 -5.08
CA VAL A 57 -9.99 19.88 -3.95
C VAL A 57 -11.07 20.87 -4.32
N GLU A 58 -11.93 21.19 -3.36
CA GLU A 58 -13.06 22.09 -3.54
C GLU A 58 -13.17 22.99 -2.31
N LEU A 59 -13.33 24.29 -2.52
CA LEU A 59 -13.78 25.21 -1.47
C LEU A 59 -15.31 25.20 -1.50
N LEU A 60 -15.94 24.89 -0.36
CA LEU A 60 -17.39 24.98 -0.26
C LEU A 60 -17.83 26.44 -0.26
N GLU A 61 -18.92 26.75 -0.98
CA GLU A 61 -19.51 28.08 -1.03
C GLU A 61 -19.99 28.56 0.34
N GLN A 62 -20.47 27.61 1.16
CA GLN A 62 -20.84 27.83 2.55
C GLN A 62 -20.09 26.84 3.43
N PRO A 63 -19.61 27.26 4.62
CA PRO A 63 -19.06 26.33 5.60
C PRO A 63 -20.08 25.26 5.99
N LEU A 64 -19.59 24.10 6.41
CA LEU A 64 -20.46 23.10 7.00
C LEU A 64 -21.18 23.67 8.22
N THR A 65 -22.47 23.39 8.32
CA THR A 65 -23.23 23.62 9.53
C THR A 65 -22.75 22.70 10.65
N GLU A 66 -23.01 23.05 11.91
CA GLU A 66 -22.66 22.19 13.06
C GLU A 66 -23.31 20.80 12.96
N ALA A 67 -24.54 20.72 12.44
CA ALA A 67 -25.25 19.46 12.26
C ALA A 67 -24.57 18.57 11.20
N GLU A 68 -24.13 19.13 10.08
CA GLU A 68 -23.39 18.38 9.06
C GLU A 68 -22.02 17.93 9.56
N ALA A 69 -21.31 18.80 10.28
CA ALA A 69 -20.02 18.47 10.88
C ALA A 69 -20.14 17.36 11.94
N ALA A 70 -21.20 17.39 12.76
CA ALA A 70 -21.47 16.38 13.78
C ALA A 70 -21.86 15.01 13.21
N ALA A 71 -22.32 14.96 11.96
CA ALA A 71 -22.64 13.71 11.27
C ALA A 71 -21.39 13.00 10.68
N MET A 72 -20.22 13.64 10.73
CA MET A 72 -18.96 13.12 10.21
C MET A 72 -18.03 12.68 11.34
N LEU A 73 -17.12 11.75 11.05
CA LEU A 73 -16.12 11.31 12.00
C LEU A 73 -15.02 12.38 12.12
N ASP A 74 -14.82 12.92 13.33
CA ASP A 74 -13.66 13.78 13.60
C ASP A 74 -12.41 12.92 13.68
N ILE A 75 -11.51 13.06 12.71
CA ILE A 75 -10.26 12.31 12.62
C ILE A 75 -9.04 13.16 12.99
N THR A 76 -9.25 14.36 13.53
CA THR A 76 -8.19 15.33 13.83
C THR A 76 -7.13 14.74 14.76
N GLU A 77 -7.54 14.22 15.92
CA GLU A 77 -6.61 13.65 16.90
C GLU A 77 -5.87 12.43 16.35
N ARG A 78 -6.57 11.56 15.61
CA ARG A 78 -5.98 10.40 14.94
C ARG A 78 -4.88 10.83 13.97
N LEU A 79 -5.14 11.85 13.14
CA LEU A 79 -4.16 12.39 12.22
C LEU A 79 -2.99 13.04 12.94
N LEU A 80 -3.23 13.84 13.98
CA LEU A 80 -2.16 14.48 14.75
C LEU A 80 -1.28 13.46 15.46
N ALA A 81 -1.85 12.38 15.99
CA ALA A 81 -1.11 11.30 16.65
C ALA A 81 -0.24 10.49 15.69
N THR A 82 -0.68 10.32 14.44
CA THR A 82 -0.07 9.38 13.48
C THR A 82 0.76 10.05 12.39
N THR A 83 0.58 11.36 12.14
CA THR A 83 1.28 12.05 11.06
C THR A 83 2.77 12.24 11.36
N GLN A 84 3.60 11.91 10.39
CA GLN A 84 5.04 12.21 10.38
C GLN A 84 5.38 13.46 9.54
N ASN A 85 4.35 14.16 9.02
CA ASN A 85 4.48 15.46 8.39
C ASN A 85 4.35 16.55 9.46
N ASN A 86 5.47 16.89 10.10
CA ASN A 86 5.49 17.85 11.20
C ASN A 86 4.97 19.23 10.79
N TYR A 87 5.17 19.64 9.54
CA TYR A 87 4.62 20.89 9.01
C TYR A 87 3.09 20.89 9.04
N ASN A 88 2.45 19.88 8.45
CA ASN A 88 0.99 19.79 8.49
C ASN A 88 0.48 19.62 9.92
N ARG A 89 1.17 18.84 10.76
CA ARG A 89 0.81 18.69 12.18
C ARG A 89 0.77 20.04 12.88
N ASN A 90 1.87 20.78 12.80
CA ASN A 90 2.02 22.09 13.43
C ASN A 90 1.01 23.09 12.85
N LEU A 91 0.74 23.03 11.55
CA LEU A 91 -0.21 23.89 10.87
C LEU A 91 -1.66 23.60 11.27
N LEU A 92 -2.06 22.32 11.36
CA LEU A 92 -3.38 21.91 11.85
C LEU A 92 -3.59 22.42 13.28
N MET A 93 -2.58 22.27 14.14
CA MET A 93 -2.63 22.73 15.52
C MET A 93 -2.66 24.26 15.63
N SER A 94 -1.79 24.97 14.90
CA SER A 94 -1.67 26.43 15.00
C SER A 94 -2.87 27.17 14.43
N LEU A 95 -3.48 26.64 13.37
CA LEU A 95 -4.67 27.21 12.74
C LEU A 95 -5.98 26.64 13.31
N GLY A 96 -5.92 25.73 14.29
CA GLY A 96 -7.10 25.09 14.86
C GLY A 96 -7.95 24.36 13.82
N ILE A 97 -7.33 23.80 12.79
CA ILE A 97 -8.05 23.14 11.69
C ILE A 97 -8.56 21.79 12.18
N ARG A 98 -9.88 21.59 12.08
CA ARG A 98 -10.51 20.29 12.32
C ARG A 98 -10.60 19.52 11.01
N VAL A 99 -10.29 18.23 11.06
CA VAL A 99 -10.36 17.33 9.92
C VAL A 99 -11.46 16.29 10.15
N LEU A 100 -12.47 16.33 9.30
CA LEU A 100 -13.62 15.43 9.36
C LEU A 100 -13.58 14.44 8.20
N LEU A 101 -14.05 13.22 8.44
CA LEU A 101 -14.23 12.17 7.44
C LEU A 101 -15.72 11.85 7.33
N ASP A 102 -16.27 12.05 6.14
CA ASP A 102 -17.51 11.40 5.75
C ASP A 102 -17.17 9.94 5.38
N GLU A 103 -17.38 9.01 6.30
CA GLU A 103 -17.03 7.59 6.13
C GLU A 103 -17.76 6.95 4.95
N ALA A 104 -19.01 7.36 4.69
CA ALA A 104 -19.83 6.77 3.65
C ALA A 104 -19.31 7.11 2.26
N SER A 105 -19.00 8.39 2.02
CA SER A 105 -18.49 8.86 0.73
C SER A 105 -16.97 8.84 0.61
N TYR A 106 -16.28 8.65 1.74
CA TYR A 106 -14.82 8.74 1.90
C TYR A 106 -14.27 10.12 1.54
N ARG A 107 -15.04 11.17 1.84
CA ARG A 107 -14.63 12.56 1.60
C ARG A 107 -14.03 13.15 2.86
N VAL A 108 -12.91 13.86 2.71
CA VAL A 108 -12.22 14.50 3.84
C VAL A 108 -12.49 15.99 3.80
N TYR A 109 -12.88 16.55 4.93
CA TYR A 109 -13.23 17.96 5.09
C TYR A 109 -12.28 18.63 6.06
N TYR A 110 -11.78 19.81 5.70
CA TYR A 110 -10.93 20.64 6.53
C TYR A 110 -11.71 21.89 6.86
N LEU A 111 -12.01 22.04 8.15
CA LEU A 111 -12.68 23.21 8.69
C LEU A 111 -11.59 24.21 9.09
N CYS A 112 -11.42 25.23 8.25
CA CYS A 112 -10.38 26.25 8.35
C CYS A 112 -11.01 27.59 8.75
N GLY A 113 -11.45 27.71 10.01
CA GLY A 113 -12.18 28.90 10.48
C GLY A 113 -13.51 29.07 9.74
N ASP A 114 -13.61 30.13 8.93
CA ASP A 114 -14.77 30.49 8.12
C ASP A 114 -14.86 29.77 6.77
N ARG A 115 -13.94 28.85 6.49
CA ARG A 115 -13.86 28.12 5.23
C ARG A 115 -13.93 26.63 5.46
N THR A 116 -14.52 25.91 4.51
CA THR A 116 -14.44 24.45 4.46
C THR A 116 -13.85 23.99 3.14
N ILE A 117 -12.77 23.22 3.22
CA ILE A 117 -12.15 22.58 2.05
C ILE A 117 -12.55 21.11 2.02
N ARG A 118 -13.05 20.64 0.88
CA ARG A 118 -13.43 19.25 0.64
C ARG A 118 -12.44 18.57 -0.30
N PHE A 119 -11.97 17.40 0.09
CA PHE A 119 -11.15 16.50 -0.71
C PHE A 119 -12.01 15.35 -1.24
N VAL A 120 -12.02 15.21 -2.56
CA VAL A 120 -12.80 14.19 -3.26
C VAL A 120 -11.87 13.12 -3.83
N PRO A 121 -12.00 11.84 -3.43
CA PRO A 121 -11.20 10.74 -3.95
C PRO A 121 -11.77 10.27 -5.31
N LEU A 122 -11.49 11.02 -6.37
CA LEU A 122 -12.03 10.73 -7.71
C LEU A 122 -11.65 9.35 -8.24
N TRP A 123 -10.46 8.85 -7.91
CA TRP A 123 -10.06 7.47 -8.24
C TRP A 123 -11.04 6.44 -7.67
N ARG A 124 -11.47 6.65 -6.41
CA ARG A 124 -12.38 5.77 -5.68
C ARG A 124 -13.72 5.71 -6.38
N GLU A 125 -14.27 6.90 -6.64
CA GLU A 125 -15.55 7.01 -7.32
C GLU A 125 -15.51 6.36 -8.71
N LYS A 126 -14.42 6.56 -9.48
CA LYS A 126 -14.28 5.97 -10.81
C LYS A 126 -14.23 4.45 -10.78
N VAL A 127 -13.43 3.86 -9.89
CA VAL A 127 -13.32 2.40 -9.76
C VAL A 127 -14.65 1.81 -9.33
N LEU A 128 -15.29 2.35 -8.29
CA LEU A 128 -16.57 1.82 -7.84
C LEU A 128 -17.68 1.98 -8.89
N LYS A 129 -17.75 3.12 -9.59
CA LYS A 129 -18.66 3.31 -10.72
C LYS A 129 -18.40 2.29 -11.85
N LYS A 130 -17.14 1.89 -12.09
CA LYS A 130 -16.78 0.84 -13.08
C LYS A 130 -17.45 -0.50 -12.78
N PHE A 131 -17.55 -0.88 -11.51
CA PHE A 131 -18.16 -2.16 -11.09
C PHE A 131 -19.66 -2.07 -10.83
N PHE A 132 -20.14 -0.97 -10.25
CA PHE A 132 -21.51 -0.86 -9.72
C PHE A 132 -22.40 0.13 -10.48
N GLY A 133 -21.86 0.89 -11.42
CA GLY A 133 -22.55 1.99 -12.12
C GLY A 133 -22.74 3.27 -11.28
N VAL A 134 -22.64 3.13 -9.96
CA VAL A 134 -22.75 4.22 -8.96
C VAL A 134 -21.65 4.03 -7.90
N VAL A 135 -21.49 5.00 -7.01
CA VAL A 135 -20.66 4.83 -5.80
C VAL A 135 -21.54 4.21 -4.72
N PRO A 136 -21.36 2.93 -4.35
CA PRO A 136 -22.09 2.34 -3.24
C PRO A 136 -21.65 3.01 -1.92
N LEU A 137 -22.62 3.31 -1.07
CA LEU A 137 -22.42 3.86 0.28
C LEU A 137 -22.72 2.83 1.38
N ALA A 138 -23.29 1.68 1.00
CA ALA A 138 -23.63 0.57 1.88
C ALA A 138 -23.28 -0.74 1.17
N ASP A 139 -23.34 -1.86 1.90
CA ASP A 139 -23.08 -3.19 1.36
C ASP A 139 -23.90 -3.42 0.08
N SER A 140 -23.20 -3.68 -1.03
CA SER A 140 -23.85 -3.81 -2.33
C SER A 140 -24.49 -5.18 -2.56
N GLY A 141 -24.18 -6.16 -1.70
CA GLY A 141 -24.29 -7.58 -2.01
C GLY A 141 -23.39 -7.98 -3.18
N TRP A 142 -23.43 -9.27 -3.55
CA TRP A 142 -22.74 -9.77 -4.73
C TRP A 142 -23.49 -9.39 -6.01
N ARG A 143 -22.77 -8.83 -6.97
CA ARG A 143 -23.31 -8.38 -8.26
C ARG A 143 -22.40 -8.82 -9.41
N PRO A 144 -22.93 -9.33 -10.53
CA PRO A 144 -22.10 -9.68 -11.67
C PRO A 144 -21.27 -8.49 -12.19
N CYS A 145 -20.00 -8.71 -12.49
CA CYS A 145 -19.10 -7.69 -13.05
C CYS A 145 -19.38 -7.42 -14.55
N ARG A 146 -20.19 -8.27 -15.19
CA ARG A 146 -20.61 -8.17 -16.60
C ARG A 146 -19.39 -8.06 -17.53
N SER A 147 -19.35 -7.05 -18.38
CA SER A 147 -18.33 -6.87 -19.42
C SER A 147 -16.92 -6.61 -18.88
N LEU A 148 -16.77 -6.19 -17.63
CA LEU A 148 -15.46 -5.89 -17.05
C LEU A 148 -14.67 -7.15 -16.72
N LEU A 149 -15.34 -8.15 -16.17
CA LEU A 149 -14.80 -9.46 -15.83
C LEU A 149 -15.94 -10.49 -15.96
N PRO A 150 -16.11 -11.09 -17.14
CA PRO A 150 -17.04 -12.21 -17.32
C PRO A 150 -16.72 -13.31 -16.32
N ASP A 151 -17.74 -13.96 -15.76
CA ASP A 151 -17.64 -15.00 -14.71
C ASP A 151 -17.26 -14.53 -13.30
N PHE A 152 -17.13 -13.23 -13.08
CA PHE A 152 -16.89 -12.66 -11.76
C PHE A 152 -18.09 -11.89 -11.22
N GLU A 153 -18.18 -11.85 -9.91
CA GLU A 153 -19.06 -10.97 -9.15
C GLU A 153 -18.26 -10.09 -8.19
N ALA A 154 -18.77 -8.89 -7.96
CA ALA A 154 -18.22 -7.86 -7.12
C ALA A 154 -19.14 -7.58 -5.94
N ARG A 155 -18.56 -7.27 -4.80
CA ARG A 155 -19.27 -6.74 -3.62
C ARG A 155 -18.50 -5.60 -3.00
N PHE A 156 -19.16 -4.50 -2.74
CA PHE A 156 -18.63 -3.43 -1.90
C PHE A 156 -19.06 -3.68 -0.45
N LEU A 157 -18.10 -3.60 0.48
CA LEU A 157 -18.33 -3.68 1.91
C LEU A 157 -17.86 -2.38 2.57
N PRO A 158 -18.72 -1.59 3.24
CA PRO A 158 -18.29 -0.40 3.96
C PRO A 158 -17.42 -0.76 5.16
N ASP A 159 -16.43 0.08 5.46
CA ASP A 159 -15.59 0.04 6.66
C ASP A 159 -15.13 1.45 7.05
N ALA A 160 -14.37 1.56 8.15
CA ALA A 160 -13.84 2.84 8.65
C ALA A 160 -12.76 3.49 7.76
N ALA A 161 -12.40 2.86 6.64
CA ALA A 161 -11.42 3.32 5.66
C ALA A 161 -12.04 3.50 4.26
N GLY A 162 -13.36 3.73 4.19
CA GLY A 162 -14.07 4.00 2.94
C GLY A 162 -14.51 2.75 2.17
N GLY A 163 -14.39 1.58 2.78
CA GLY A 163 -14.89 0.31 2.29
C GLY A 163 -14.00 -0.42 1.29
N ALA A 164 -14.26 -1.71 1.16
CA ALA A 164 -13.54 -2.67 0.36
C ALA A 164 -14.36 -3.13 -0.85
N LEU A 165 -13.74 -3.21 -2.03
CA LEU A 165 -14.27 -3.93 -3.19
C LEU A 165 -13.72 -5.37 -3.17
N LEU A 166 -14.62 -6.35 -3.09
CA LEU A 166 -14.31 -7.76 -3.15
C LEU A 166 -14.67 -8.31 -4.52
N LEU A 167 -13.79 -9.12 -5.11
CA LEU A 167 -14.01 -9.79 -6.39
C LEU A 167 -13.87 -11.30 -6.23
N ARG A 168 -14.86 -12.05 -6.72
CA ARG A 168 -14.78 -13.52 -6.78
C ARG A 168 -15.38 -14.12 -8.05
N ARG A 169 -14.94 -15.33 -8.38
CA ARG A 169 -15.55 -16.12 -9.47
C ARG A 169 -16.91 -16.66 -9.03
N ILE A 170 -17.88 -16.64 -9.96
CA ILE A 170 -19.25 -17.13 -9.73
C ILE A 170 -19.26 -18.66 -9.52
N SER A 171 -18.42 -19.40 -10.23
CA SER A 171 -18.47 -20.86 -10.29
C SER A 171 -17.71 -21.63 -9.20
N GLY A 172 -17.05 -20.94 -8.26
CA GLY A 172 -16.58 -21.51 -6.97
C GLY A 172 -15.83 -22.85 -7.01
N GLY A 173 -15.18 -23.22 -8.11
CA GLY A 173 -14.63 -24.57 -8.31
C GLY A 173 -13.61 -24.99 -7.24
N GLU A 174 -13.67 -26.25 -6.84
CA GLU A 174 -12.70 -26.85 -5.91
C GLU A 174 -11.27 -26.69 -6.45
N GLY A 175 -10.39 -26.04 -5.68
CA GLY A 175 -8.97 -25.92 -6.00
C GLY A 175 -8.53 -24.66 -6.77
N LEU A 176 -9.41 -23.69 -7.03
CA LEU A 176 -9.07 -22.46 -7.75
C LEU A 176 -9.19 -21.20 -6.89
N PRO A 177 -8.26 -20.96 -5.96
CA PRO A 177 -8.10 -19.63 -5.40
C PRO A 177 -7.68 -18.68 -6.52
N LEU A 178 -8.43 -17.60 -6.69
CA LEU A 178 -8.12 -16.47 -7.54
C LEU A 178 -9.10 -15.37 -7.16
N LEU A 179 -8.69 -14.50 -6.24
CA LEU A 179 -9.56 -13.47 -5.68
C LEU A 179 -8.80 -12.19 -5.41
N THR A 180 -9.51 -11.08 -5.55
CA THR A 180 -9.02 -9.77 -5.15
C THR A 180 -9.81 -9.28 -3.95
N ALA A 181 -9.13 -8.99 -2.85
CA ALA A 181 -9.65 -8.25 -1.71
C ALA A 181 -9.06 -6.85 -1.78
N THR A 182 -9.86 -5.83 -2.08
CA THR A 182 -9.29 -4.48 -2.20
C THR A 182 -9.51 -3.69 -0.93
N HIS A 183 -8.42 -3.18 -0.37
CA HIS A 183 -8.44 -2.31 0.78
C HIS A 183 -7.67 -1.03 0.43
N GLY A 184 -8.25 0.15 0.66
CA GLY A 184 -7.54 1.43 0.48
C GLY A 184 -7.34 1.88 -0.98
N PRO A 185 -6.56 2.95 -1.21
CA PRO A 185 -6.63 3.70 -2.45
C PRO A 185 -6.33 2.92 -3.73
N TYR A 186 -7.34 2.82 -4.58
CA TYR A 186 -7.24 2.26 -5.91
C TYR A 186 -6.43 3.22 -6.76
N ASP A 187 -5.11 3.06 -6.80
CA ASP A 187 -4.40 3.43 -8.01
C ASP A 187 -5.03 2.65 -9.17
N PRO A 188 -5.68 3.32 -10.13
CA PRO A 188 -6.38 2.65 -11.21
C PRO A 188 -5.46 1.67 -11.95
N HIS A 189 -4.17 1.98 -12.09
CA HIS A 189 -3.24 1.09 -12.78
C HIS A 189 -2.87 -0.15 -11.98
N THR A 190 -2.75 -0.05 -10.65
CA THR A 190 -2.54 -1.21 -9.78
C THR A 190 -3.75 -2.16 -9.80
N LEU A 191 -4.96 -1.60 -9.87
CA LEU A 191 -6.18 -2.40 -10.10
C LEU A 191 -6.11 -3.16 -11.43
N GLU A 192 -5.71 -2.53 -12.53
CA GLU A 192 -5.62 -3.23 -13.83
C GLU A 192 -4.62 -4.41 -13.78
N VAL A 193 -3.57 -4.36 -12.96
CA VAL A 193 -2.67 -5.52 -12.73
C VAL A 193 -3.42 -6.68 -12.09
N ALA A 194 -4.22 -6.42 -11.05
CA ALA A 194 -5.05 -7.47 -10.45
C ALA A 194 -6.10 -7.99 -11.44
N LEU A 195 -6.75 -7.12 -12.22
CA LEU A 195 -7.72 -7.55 -13.22
C LEU A 195 -7.07 -8.43 -14.31
N TYR A 196 -5.84 -8.13 -14.72
CA TYR A 196 -5.05 -8.97 -15.61
C TYR A 196 -4.82 -10.37 -15.04
N PHE A 197 -4.42 -10.47 -13.76
CA PHE A 197 -4.26 -11.75 -13.08
C PHE A 197 -5.57 -12.53 -12.98
N LEU A 198 -6.67 -11.88 -12.60
CA LEU A 198 -8.00 -12.50 -12.55
C LEU A 198 -8.43 -13.06 -13.91
N ARG A 199 -8.23 -12.27 -14.97
CA ARG A 199 -8.66 -12.61 -16.33
C ARG A 199 -7.85 -13.74 -16.95
N THR A 200 -6.53 -13.75 -16.72
CA THR A 200 -5.64 -14.79 -17.25
C THR A 200 -5.66 -16.08 -16.43
N GLY A 201 -6.44 -16.13 -15.34
CA GLY A 201 -6.44 -17.27 -14.42
C GLY A 201 -5.15 -17.39 -13.61
N LYS A 202 -4.26 -16.41 -13.70
CA LYS A 202 -2.95 -16.39 -13.05
C LYS A 202 -3.11 -15.79 -11.65
N GLY A 203 -3.30 -16.64 -10.64
CA GLY A 203 -3.30 -16.18 -9.25
C GLY A 203 -3.30 -17.26 -8.19
N GLY A 204 -3.70 -18.50 -8.48
CA GLY A 204 -3.53 -19.65 -7.58
C GLY A 204 -3.91 -19.35 -6.11
N ALA A 205 -3.27 -20.00 -5.13
CA ALA A 205 -3.60 -19.84 -3.69
C ALA A 205 -3.39 -18.45 -3.08
N ALA A 206 -3.18 -17.43 -3.93
CA ALA A 206 -3.06 -16.05 -3.54
C ALA A 206 -4.44 -15.39 -3.36
N THR A 207 -4.60 -14.70 -2.23
CA THR A 207 -5.49 -13.55 -2.16
C THR A 207 -4.69 -12.31 -2.56
N VAL A 208 -5.16 -11.58 -3.57
CA VAL A 208 -4.53 -10.31 -3.97
C VAL A 208 -5.13 -9.18 -3.16
N ASN A 209 -4.31 -8.55 -2.33
CA ASN A 209 -4.63 -7.26 -1.73
C ASN A 209 -4.08 -6.15 -2.62
N LEU A 210 -4.86 -5.11 -2.82
CA LEU A 210 -4.40 -3.93 -3.55
C LEU A 210 -4.08 -2.82 -2.57
N GLY A 211 -3.03 -2.07 -2.84
CA GLY A 211 -2.81 -0.77 -2.23
C GLY A 211 -1.96 0.09 -3.16
N PHE A 212 -1.63 1.29 -2.70
CA PHE A 212 -0.68 2.15 -3.40
C PHE A 212 0.49 2.42 -2.47
N ALA A 213 1.72 2.07 -2.89
CA ALA A 213 2.95 2.34 -2.16
C ALA A 213 3.46 3.69 -2.62
N GLY A 214 2.67 4.72 -2.38
CA GLY A 214 2.99 6.10 -2.69
C GLY A 214 2.24 7.04 -1.76
N ARG A 215 2.83 8.22 -1.54
CA ARG A 215 2.14 9.36 -0.94
C ARG A 215 1.44 10.02 -2.13
N GLU A 216 0.12 9.97 -2.20
CA GLU A 216 -0.60 10.42 -3.40
C GLU A 216 -0.46 11.95 -3.56
N PRO A 217 0.23 12.46 -4.61
CA PRO A 217 0.24 13.90 -4.88
C PRO A 217 -1.15 14.45 -5.13
N LEU A 218 -1.40 15.60 -4.50
CA LEU A 218 -2.16 16.61 -5.21
C LEU A 218 -1.34 17.10 -6.40
N THR A 219 -2.05 17.32 -7.51
CA THR A 219 -1.43 17.96 -8.68
C THR A 219 -1.12 19.41 -8.43
N ASP A 220 -0.18 19.97 -9.20
CA ASP A 220 0.14 21.39 -9.17
C ASP A 220 -1.10 22.29 -9.35
N ALA A 221 -2.10 21.83 -10.10
CA ALA A 221 -3.35 22.55 -10.26
C ALA A 221 -4.13 22.65 -8.94
N ASN A 222 -4.28 21.54 -8.22
CA ASN A 222 -4.92 21.52 -6.91
C ASN A 222 -4.10 22.33 -5.87
N LEU A 223 -2.76 22.28 -5.94
CA LEU A 223 -1.90 23.11 -5.07
C LEU A 223 -2.08 24.60 -5.34
N ARG A 224 -2.12 25.02 -6.62
CA ARG A 224 -2.41 26.42 -6.99
C ARG A 224 -3.79 26.87 -6.54
N GLN A 225 -4.80 26.00 -6.57
CA GLN A 225 -6.13 26.31 -6.05
C GLN A 225 -6.09 26.58 -4.54
N LEU A 226 -5.47 25.69 -3.75
CA LEU A 226 -5.32 25.88 -2.30
C LEU A 226 -4.57 27.17 -1.97
N GLN A 227 -3.50 27.46 -2.71
CA GLN A 227 -2.77 28.73 -2.58
C GLN A 227 -3.65 29.94 -2.89
N SER A 228 -4.45 29.88 -3.97
CA SER A 228 -5.36 30.96 -4.33
C SER A 228 -6.46 31.20 -3.29
N TRP A 229 -6.79 30.18 -2.51
CA TRP A 229 -7.74 30.28 -1.39
C TRP A 229 -7.07 30.68 -0.08
N GLY A 230 -5.75 30.94 -0.07
CA GLY A 230 -5.00 31.27 1.14
C GLY A 230 -4.93 30.12 2.15
N VAL A 231 -4.87 28.88 1.65
CA VAL A 231 -4.75 27.66 2.47
C VAL A 231 -3.32 27.14 2.35
N PRO A 232 -2.44 27.36 3.35
CA PRO A 232 -1.02 26.97 3.29
C PRO A 232 -0.80 25.46 3.54
N LEU A 233 -1.85 24.65 3.52
CA LEU A 233 -1.74 23.20 3.72
C LEU A 233 -0.88 22.59 2.60
N ASN A 234 -0.02 21.64 2.96
CA ASN A 234 0.61 20.73 2.02
C ASN A 234 -0.10 19.36 2.11
N PRO A 235 -1.27 19.18 1.49
CA PRO A 235 -2.15 18.03 1.72
C PRO A 235 -1.69 16.72 1.06
N SER A 236 -0.47 16.69 0.51
CA SER A 236 0.21 15.50 -0.02
C SER A 236 0.17 14.27 0.91
N ASN A 237 -0.07 14.47 2.21
CA ASN A 237 0.19 13.49 3.27
C ASN A 237 -0.97 13.30 4.27
N ILE A 238 -2.23 13.56 3.91
CA ILE A 238 -3.34 13.34 4.88
C ILE A 238 -4.17 12.09 4.57
N ASP A 239 -4.00 11.51 3.37
CA ASP A 239 -4.38 10.12 3.07
C ASP A 239 -3.12 9.29 2.88
N VAL A 240 -2.46 8.84 3.96
CA VAL A 240 -1.24 8.04 3.81
C VAL A 240 -1.52 6.57 4.08
N ILE A 241 -1.31 5.80 3.01
CA ILE A 241 -1.44 4.35 2.90
C ILE A 241 -0.19 3.65 3.43
N TYR A 242 0.96 4.34 3.45
CA TYR A 242 2.15 3.84 4.11
C TYR A 242 1.93 3.77 5.62
N PRO A 243 2.47 2.74 6.30
CA PRO A 243 2.40 2.71 7.73
C PRO A 243 3.45 3.65 8.27
N TYR A 244 3.00 4.52 9.14
CA TYR A 244 3.89 5.24 10.00
C TYR A 244 4.04 4.50 11.29
N VAL A 245 5.27 4.47 11.77
CA VAL A 245 5.58 3.89 13.05
C VAL A 245 5.27 4.92 14.12
N ASP A 246 4.39 4.59 15.08
CA ASP A 246 4.16 5.46 16.24
C ASP A 246 5.41 5.54 17.14
N GLU A 247 5.33 6.35 18.19
CA GLU A 247 6.40 6.50 19.19
C GLU A 247 6.74 5.20 19.95
N HIS A 248 5.89 4.16 19.84
CA HIS A 248 6.09 2.85 20.46
C HIS A 248 6.59 1.79 19.49
N GLY A 249 6.63 2.11 18.21
CA GLY A 249 7.08 1.20 17.18
C GLY A 249 5.99 0.45 16.44
N HIS A 250 4.72 0.78 16.66
CA HIS A 250 3.64 0.09 15.98
C HIS A 250 3.42 0.68 14.58
N PRO A 251 3.31 -0.17 13.55
CA PRO A 251 2.90 0.29 12.23
C PRO A 251 1.44 0.77 12.30
N ASN A 252 1.19 2.00 11.88
CA ASN A 252 -0.12 2.62 11.77
C ASN A 252 -0.35 3.02 10.33
N SER A 253 -1.28 2.37 9.64
CA SER A 253 -1.71 2.77 8.29
C SER A 253 -3.17 3.20 8.34
N TYR A 254 -3.55 4.12 7.45
CA TYR A 254 -4.95 4.40 7.18
C TYR A 254 -5.66 3.17 6.59
N LYS A 255 -4.91 2.27 5.92
CA LYS A 255 -5.36 0.96 5.47
C LYS A 255 -5.55 0.05 6.70
N MET A 256 -6.78 -0.04 7.19
CA MET A 256 -7.20 -0.89 8.30
C MET A 256 -7.20 -2.39 7.95
N GLU A 257 -6.01 -2.98 7.82
CA GLU A 257 -5.83 -4.42 7.56
C GLU A 257 -6.49 -5.33 8.63
N SER A 258 -6.95 -4.76 9.76
CA SER A 258 -7.76 -5.45 10.79
C SER A 258 -9.00 -6.17 10.24
N GLY A 259 -9.52 -5.73 9.09
CA GLY A 259 -10.65 -6.37 8.39
C GLY A 259 -10.28 -7.64 7.59
N LEU A 260 -8.99 -7.96 7.41
CA LEU A 260 -8.53 -9.01 6.49
C LEU A 260 -9.24 -10.35 6.68
N ARG A 261 -9.37 -10.83 7.93
CA ARG A 261 -10.05 -12.10 8.24
C ARG A 261 -11.54 -12.08 7.92
N GLN A 262 -12.18 -10.92 8.03
CA GLN A 262 -13.57 -10.75 7.63
C GLN A 262 -13.69 -10.78 6.11
N PHE A 263 -12.81 -10.09 5.39
CA PHE A 263 -12.83 -10.07 3.92
C PHE A 263 -12.61 -11.45 3.31
N ILE A 264 -11.64 -12.23 3.82
CA ILE A 264 -11.41 -13.62 3.40
C ILE A 264 -12.65 -14.48 3.63
N ARG A 265 -13.32 -14.34 4.78
CA ARG A 265 -14.58 -15.05 5.07
C ARG A 265 -15.69 -14.65 4.11
N GLN A 266 -15.82 -13.36 3.80
CA GLN A 266 -16.87 -12.86 2.89
C GLN A 266 -16.64 -13.32 1.45
N LEU A 267 -15.39 -13.48 1.03
CA LEU A 267 -15.05 -14.06 -0.27
C LEU A 267 -15.53 -15.53 -0.39
N GLY A 268 -15.66 -16.24 0.73
CA GLY A 268 -16.18 -17.61 0.76
C GLY A 268 -15.20 -18.63 0.18
N ILE A 269 -13.90 -18.38 0.32
CA ILE A 269 -12.83 -19.25 -0.18
C ILE A 269 -12.13 -20.03 0.91
N ALA A 270 -11.43 -21.08 0.48
CA ALA A 270 -10.40 -21.72 1.28
C ALA A 270 -9.35 -20.68 1.72
N GLU A 271 -8.81 -20.91 2.90
CA GLU A 271 -7.82 -20.02 3.48
C GLU A 271 -6.58 -19.92 2.58
N PRO A 272 -6.09 -18.69 2.30
CA PRO A 272 -4.97 -18.51 1.42
C PRO A 272 -3.69 -19.03 2.08
N GLN A 273 -2.80 -19.61 1.27
CA GLN A 273 -1.41 -19.89 1.67
C GLN A 273 -0.49 -18.70 1.39
N LEU A 274 -0.96 -17.79 0.54
CA LEU A 274 -0.21 -16.64 0.03
C LEU A 274 -1.13 -15.42 -0.02
N ILE A 275 -0.59 -14.27 0.35
CA ILE A 275 -1.24 -12.97 0.13
C ILE A 275 -0.28 -12.13 -0.71
N LEU A 276 -0.75 -11.65 -1.86
CA LEU A 276 0.00 -10.72 -2.70
C LEU A 276 -0.55 -9.32 -2.46
N ASP A 277 0.23 -8.48 -1.79
CA ASP A 277 -0.09 -7.07 -1.54
C ASP A 277 0.57 -6.21 -2.64
N ILE A 278 -0.15 -6.03 -3.75
CA ILE A 278 0.37 -5.36 -4.94
C ILE A 278 0.21 -3.85 -4.76
N HIS A 279 1.31 -3.14 -4.92
CA HIS A 279 1.40 -1.71 -4.75
C HIS A 279 2.09 -1.03 -5.93
N GLY A 280 1.42 -0.05 -6.52
CA GLY A 280 2.08 0.89 -7.42
C GLY A 280 3.15 1.68 -6.68
N CYS A 281 4.34 1.77 -7.26
CA CYS A 281 5.39 2.66 -6.81
C CYS A 281 5.93 3.47 -7.99
N VAL A 282 6.71 4.51 -7.67
CA VAL A 282 7.48 5.23 -8.68
C VAL A 282 8.87 4.64 -8.74
N GLY A 283 9.28 4.26 -9.94
CA GLY A 283 10.59 3.69 -10.20
C GLY A 283 11.75 4.63 -9.87
N THR A 284 12.97 4.14 -10.03
CA THR A 284 14.19 4.96 -9.92
C THR A 284 14.54 5.69 -11.21
N CYS A 285 13.91 5.31 -12.33
CA CYS A 285 14.00 5.96 -13.64
C CYS A 285 12.68 5.76 -14.43
N PRO A 286 12.44 6.48 -15.55
CA PRO A 286 11.20 6.37 -16.32
C PRO A 286 10.97 4.97 -16.91
N GLU A 287 12.04 4.27 -17.30
CA GLU A 287 12.00 2.91 -17.87
C GLU A 287 12.20 1.82 -16.82
N ASP A 288 12.07 2.15 -15.53
CA ASP A 288 12.30 1.19 -14.46
C ASP A 288 11.32 0.01 -14.56
N ARG A 289 11.89 -1.18 -14.76
CA ARG A 289 11.17 -2.45 -14.83
C ARG A 289 11.41 -3.32 -13.62
N LYS A 290 12.15 -2.86 -12.62
CA LYS A 290 12.55 -3.67 -11.47
C LYS A 290 11.35 -3.77 -10.52
N VAL A 291 10.87 -4.99 -10.34
CA VAL A 291 9.82 -5.28 -9.36
C VAL A 291 10.48 -5.66 -8.05
N VAL A 292 10.08 -5.00 -6.97
CA VAL A 292 10.59 -5.29 -5.62
C VAL A 292 9.53 -6.05 -4.84
N VAL A 293 9.89 -7.25 -4.38
CA VAL A 293 9.10 -8.07 -3.46
C VAL A 293 9.66 -7.86 -2.06
N GLY A 294 8.96 -7.06 -1.27
CA GLY A 294 9.20 -6.88 0.16
C GLY A 294 8.48 -7.94 0.98
N LEU A 295 9.22 -8.66 1.82
CA LEU A 295 8.63 -9.57 2.82
C LEU A 295 8.63 -8.97 4.23
N GLY A 296 9.09 -7.72 4.38
CA GLY A 296 9.11 -7.02 5.66
C GLY A 296 10.04 -5.83 5.70
N GLY A 297 10.37 -5.40 6.91
CA GLY A 297 11.17 -4.21 7.21
C GLY A 297 10.87 -3.72 8.62
N LEU A 298 9.60 -3.85 9.02
CA LEU A 298 9.12 -3.74 10.39
C LEU A 298 8.71 -5.11 10.96
N PRO A 299 8.63 -5.24 12.30
CA PRO A 299 8.01 -6.40 12.93
C PRO A 299 6.55 -6.61 12.44
N PRO A 300 6.08 -7.85 12.33
CA PRO A 300 6.82 -9.08 12.58
C PRO A 300 7.87 -9.36 11.51
N PHE A 301 9.09 -9.74 11.92
CA PHE A 301 10.14 -10.14 10.97
C PHE A 301 9.89 -11.54 10.42
N CYS A 302 10.36 -11.77 9.19
CA CYS A 302 10.39 -13.09 8.58
C CYS A 302 11.71 -13.79 8.91
N SER A 303 11.65 -15.10 9.08
CA SER A 303 12.79 -16.00 9.23
C SER A 303 13.09 -16.69 7.91
N PHE A 304 14.32 -17.16 7.72
CA PHE A 304 14.64 -17.97 6.54
C PHE A 304 13.80 -19.24 6.44
N ALA A 305 13.47 -19.87 7.56
CA ALA A 305 12.66 -21.08 7.59
C ALA A 305 11.25 -20.89 7.00
N GLU A 306 10.64 -19.70 7.16
CA GLU A 306 9.37 -19.34 6.51
C GLU A 306 9.52 -19.16 5.00
N LEU A 307 10.71 -18.78 4.52
CA LEU A 307 10.97 -18.41 3.13
C LEU A 307 11.55 -19.54 2.28
N GLY A 308 12.28 -20.47 2.89
CA GLY A 308 12.94 -21.57 2.20
C GLY A 308 14.27 -21.99 2.81
N ARG A 309 15.11 -22.64 2.00
CA ARG A 309 16.44 -23.09 2.41
C ARG A 309 17.48 -22.07 1.93
N VAL A 310 18.38 -21.67 2.82
CA VAL A 310 19.50 -20.79 2.46
C VAL A 310 20.83 -21.49 2.60
N GLU A 311 21.66 -21.38 1.57
CA GLU A 311 23.06 -21.78 1.58
C GLU A 311 23.94 -20.54 1.46
N GLN A 312 24.99 -20.45 2.28
CA GLN A 312 25.96 -19.36 2.21
C GLN A 312 27.29 -19.86 1.61
N ARG A 313 27.84 -19.11 0.66
CA ARG A 313 29.15 -19.36 0.05
C ARG A 313 29.94 -18.05 0.02
N GLY A 314 30.83 -17.87 1.00
CA GLY A 314 31.48 -16.58 1.24
C GLY A 314 30.44 -15.52 1.61
N ASP A 315 30.44 -14.39 0.89
CA ASP A 315 29.48 -13.29 1.10
C ASP A 315 28.16 -13.46 0.33
N ILE A 316 28.07 -14.51 -0.51
CA ILE A 316 26.90 -14.78 -1.35
C ILE A 316 25.94 -15.73 -0.63
N LEU A 317 24.65 -15.38 -0.65
CA LEU A 317 23.55 -16.17 -0.14
C LEU A 317 22.74 -16.73 -1.32
N HIS A 318 22.52 -18.03 -1.31
CA HIS A 318 21.64 -18.74 -2.23
C HIS A 318 20.35 -19.09 -1.49
N LEU A 319 19.23 -18.48 -1.87
CA LEU A 319 17.90 -18.81 -1.36
C LEU A 319 17.18 -19.70 -2.37
N PHE A 320 16.83 -20.91 -1.89
CA PHE A 320 15.94 -21.85 -2.55
C PHE A 320 14.56 -21.67 -1.94
N PRO A 321 13.60 -21.07 -2.66
CA PRO A 321 12.31 -20.68 -2.08
C PRO A 321 11.47 -21.90 -1.67
N ALA A 322 10.78 -21.79 -0.54
CA ALA A 322 9.71 -22.74 -0.18
C ALA A 322 8.49 -22.54 -1.09
N THR A 323 7.61 -23.55 -1.15
CA THR A 323 6.46 -23.57 -2.06
C THR A 323 5.60 -22.30 -2.05
N PRO A 324 5.26 -21.67 -0.91
CA PRO A 324 4.47 -20.43 -0.93
C PRO A 324 5.22 -19.27 -1.61
N LEU A 325 6.52 -19.10 -1.32
CA LEU A 325 7.35 -18.06 -1.92
C LEU A 325 7.57 -18.33 -3.41
N GLU A 326 7.87 -19.57 -3.79
CA GLU A 326 8.06 -19.99 -5.18
C GLU A 326 6.82 -19.68 -6.02
N ARG A 327 5.62 -20.03 -5.54
CA ARG A 327 4.34 -19.71 -6.21
C ARG A 327 4.15 -18.20 -6.37
N GLY A 328 4.44 -17.42 -5.34
CA GLY A 328 4.32 -15.97 -5.43
C GLY A 328 5.33 -15.34 -6.38
N LEU A 329 6.58 -15.82 -6.39
CA LEU A 329 7.61 -15.36 -7.32
C LEU A 329 7.29 -15.72 -8.77
N HIS A 330 6.65 -16.87 -9.03
CA HIS A 330 6.12 -17.21 -10.35
C HIS A 330 5.10 -16.18 -10.84
N LEU A 331 4.15 -15.78 -9.97
CA LEU A 331 3.15 -14.77 -10.32
C LEU A 331 3.79 -13.40 -10.57
N VAL A 332 4.76 -13.01 -9.73
CA VAL A 332 5.46 -11.71 -9.88
C VAL A 332 6.32 -11.67 -11.15
N ARG A 333 6.91 -12.80 -11.58
CA ARG A 333 7.75 -12.86 -12.79
C ARG A 333 7.00 -12.49 -14.07
N GLU A 334 5.69 -12.67 -14.11
CA GLU A 334 4.84 -12.26 -15.24
C GLU A 334 4.84 -10.74 -15.45
N LEU A 335 5.07 -9.98 -14.38
CA LEU A 335 5.12 -8.53 -14.38
C LEU A 335 6.46 -8.04 -14.94
N SER A 336 7.56 -8.67 -14.53
CA SER A 336 8.91 -8.32 -14.98
C SER A 336 9.92 -9.46 -14.87
N GLU A 337 10.90 -9.44 -15.77
CA GLU A 337 12.09 -10.30 -15.70
C GLU A 337 13.08 -9.83 -14.61
N GLU A 338 13.05 -8.56 -14.23
CA GLU A 338 13.89 -7.98 -13.18
C GLU A 338 13.12 -8.00 -11.85
N VAL A 339 13.32 -9.05 -11.04
CA VAL A 339 12.64 -9.21 -9.74
C VAL A 339 13.67 -9.26 -8.63
N PHE A 340 13.46 -8.46 -7.59
CA PHE A 340 14.29 -8.41 -6.40
C PHE A 340 13.48 -8.75 -5.16
N LEU A 341 14.04 -9.58 -4.28
CA LEU A 341 13.46 -9.95 -3.00
C LEU A 341 14.22 -9.24 -1.88
N GLN A 342 13.49 -8.60 -0.97
CA GLN A 342 14.07 -7.84 0.13
C GLN A 342 13.32 -8.11 1.43
N PHE A 343 14.05 -8.25 2.54
CA PHE A 343 13.45 -8.43 3.87
C PHE A 343 14.43 -8.19 5.00
N CYS A 344 13.90 -8.10 6.22
CA CYS A 344 14.69 -8.10 7.44
C CYS A 344 14.24 -9.24 8.37
N THR A 345 15.22 -9.89 9.00
CA THR A 345 15.03 -10.95 10.03
C THR A 345 15.09 -10.39 11.44
N ALA A 346 15.68 -9.20 11.58
CA ALA A 346 15.73 -8.37 12.78
C ALA A 346 16.02 -6.93 12.36
N SER A 347 15.89 -5.99 13.29
CA SER A 347 16.11 -4.56 13.06
C SER A 347 17.45 -4.22 12.37
N GLY A 348 18.53 -4.94 12.68
CA GLY A 348 19.85 -4.73 12.05
C GLY A 348 20.24 -5.77 11.00
N CYS A 349 19.33 -6.65 10.60
CA CYS A 349 19.63 -7.84 9.81
C CYS A 349 18.74 -7.88 8.58
N CYS A 350 19.20 -7.22 7.51
CA CYS A 350 18.45 -7.06 6.29
C CYS A 350 19.17 -7.70 5.10
N TYR A 351 18.38 -8.16 4.15
CA TYR A 351 18.83 -8.97 3.03
C TYR A 351 18.22 -8.47 1.74
N HIS A 352 18.99 -8.62 0.67
CA HIS A 352 18.63 -8.28 -0.69
C HIS A 352 19.05 -9.42 -1.61
N PHE A 353 18.12 -9.89 -2.45
CA PHE A 353 18.35 -10.93 -3.44
C PHE A 353 17.84 -10.50 -4.81
N ALA A 354 18.60 -10.82 -5.86
CA ALA A 354 18.12 -10.85 -7.22
C ALA A 354 17.54 -12.24 -7.52
N VAL A 355 16.34 -12.29 -8.11
CA VAL A 355 15.68 -13.55 -8.45
C VAL A 355 15.98 -13.89 -9.91
N LEU A 356 16.61 -15.04 -10.15
CA LEU A 356 16.99 -15.53 -11.47
C LEU A 356 15.85 -16.27 -12.19
N GLY A 357 16.03 -16.59 -13.47
CA GLY A 357 15.01 -17.23 -14.33
C GLY A 357 14.41 -18.53 -13.77
N GLY A 358 15.22 -19.35 -13.09
CA GLY A 358 14.76 -20.56 -12.39
C GLY A 358 14.20 -20.33 -10.98
N LEU A 359 13.80 -19.09 -10.65
CA LEU A 359 13.38 -18.62 -9.32
C LEU A 359 14.39 -18.77 -8.18
N GLN A 360 15.59 -19.25 -8.47
CA GLN A 360 16.72 -19.20 -7.55
C GLN A 360 17.05 -17.75 -7.23
N ALA A 361 17.22 -17.45 -5.95
CA ALA A 361 17.54 -16.10 -5.50
C ALA A 361 19.00 -16.03 -5.04
N LEU A 362 19.78 -15.14 -5.64
CA LEU A 362 21.16 -14.85 -5.24
C LEU A 362 21.18 -13.50 -4.54
N GLY A 363 21.76 -13.45 -3.35
CA GLY A 363 21.70 -12.25 -2.56
C GLY A 363 22.84 -12.11 -1.59
N ARG A 364 22.69 -11.11 -0.73
CA ARG A 364 23.65 -10.74 0.28
C ARG A 364 22.93 -10.15 1.48
N ARG A 365 23.61 -10.16 2.61
CA ARG A 365 23.25 -9.27 3.71
C ARG A 365 23.63 -7.84 3.33
N ILE A 366 22.76 -6.89 3.65
CA ILE A 366 23.05 -5.47 3.43
C ILE A 366 23.31 -4.75 4.76
N ASP A 367 24.19 -3.75 4.72
CA ASP A 367 24.36 -2.78 5.80
C ASP A 367 23.55 -1.54 5.46
N LEU A 368 22.44 -1.36 6.16
CA LEU A 368 21.49 -0.27 5.91
C LEU A 368 22.11 1.13 5.99
N ARG A 369 23.21 1.31 6.74
CA ARG A 369 23.87 2.61 6.87
C ARG A 369 24.84 2.91 5.75
N LYS A 370 25.32 1.88 5.05
CA LYS A 370 26.36 1.99 4.02
C LYS A 370 25.82 1.76 2.61
N ASP A 371 24.89 0.82 2.48
CA ASP A 371 24.42 0.34 1.18
C ASP A 371 23.23 1.14 0.66
N ILE A 372 22.60 1.94 1.50
CA ILE A 372 21.41 2.72 1.15
C ILE A 372 21.77 4.19 1.03
N ALA A 373 21.25 4.81 -0.02
CA ALA A 373 21.30 6.26 -0.20
C ALA A 373 19.90 6.85 -0.39
N SER A 374 19.82 8.17 -0.30
CA SER A 374 18.64 8.94 -0.68
C SER A 374 18.55 8.99 -2.20
N LEU A 375 17.41 8.61 -2.78
CA LEU A 375 17.17 8.62 -4.22
C LEU A 375 17.21 10.04 -4.79
N LEU A 376 16.65 11.00 -4.05
CA LEU A 376 16.76 12.43 -4.34
C LEU A 376 17.22 13.17 -3.08
N LYS A 377 18.02 14.23 -3.26
CA LYS A 377 18.45 15.09 -2.16
C LYS A 377 17.24 15.88 -1.62
N GLY A 378 16.94 15.73 -0.33
CA GLY A 378 15.81 16.41 0.31
C GLY A 378 14.49 15.63 0.30
N GLU A 379 14.44 14.45 -0.32
CA GLU A 379 13.33 13.51 -0.18
C GLU A 379 13.84 12.21 0.45
N GLU A 380 13.32 11.83 1.64
CA GLU A 380 13.67 10.60 2.34
C GLU A 380 13.08 9.34 1.66
N ARG A 381 13.44 9.10 0.38
CA ARG A 381 13.15 7.84 -0.32
C ARG A 381 14.46 7.07 -0.48
N THR A 382 14.57 5.94 0.19
CA THR A 382 15.79 5.13 0.25
C THR A 382 15.88 4.13 -0.90
N TYR A 383 17.08 3.96 -1.46
CA TYR A 383 17.36 2.97 -2.50
C TYR A 383 18.77 2.39 -2.35
N LEU A 384 18.99 1.21 -2.94
CA LEU A 384 20.28 0.55 -3.09
C LEU A 384 20.94 1.06 -4.39
N PRO A 385 22.00 1.88 -4.34
CA PRO A 385 22.57 2.49 -5.53
C PRO A 385 23.24 1.49 -6.48
N ALA A 386 23.84 0.43 -5.93
CA ALA A 386 24.50 -0.60 -6.73
C ALA A 386 23.54 -1.34 -7.66
N ASP A 387 22.32 -1.58 -7.18
CA ASP A 387 21.28 -2.35 -7.87
C ASP A 387 20.22 -1.44 -8.52
N MET A 388 20.29 -0.12 -8.27
CA MET A 388 19.32 0.88 -8.69
C MET A 388 17.89 0.46 -8.33
N VAL A 389 17.68 -0.01 -7.09
CA VAL A 389 16.40 -0.55 -6.62
C VAL A 389 16.01 0.08 -5.31
N ARG A 390 14.72 0.38 -5.14
CA ARG A 390 14.18 0.90 -3.89
C ARG A 390 14.48 -0.02 -2.71
N TRP A 391 14.82 0.57 -1.56
CA TRP A 391 15.08 -0.18 -0.34
C TRP A 391 13.87 -0.13 0.59
N LEU A 392 13.08 -1.21 0.66
CA LEU A 392 11.98 -1.48 1.61
C LEU A 392 11.26 -0.29 2.29
N PRO A 393 11.03 0.91 1.71
CA PRO A 393 10.41 1.99 2.47
C PRO A 393 8.90 1.76 2.49
N GLY A 394 8.35 1.07 1.48
CA GLY A 394 6.97 0.66 1.37
C GLY A 394 6.68 -0.72 1.94
N ALA A 395 7.67 -1.60 2.14
CA ALA A 395 7.43 -2.90 2.76
C ALA A 395 7.15 -2.86 4.27
N GLY A 396 7.31 -1.69 4.90
CA GLY A 396 6.64 -1.44 6.17
C GLY A 396 5.12 -1.60 6.06
N ALA A 397 4.51 -1.22 4.91
CA ALA A 397 3.06 -1.16 4.62
C ALA A 397 2.29 -2.42 4.96
N ASN A 398 2.87 -3.57 4.64
CA ASN A 398 2.20 -4.82 4.90
C ASN A 398 2.41 -5.32 6.35
N ALA A 399 3.05 -4.57 7.26
CA ALA A 399 3.28 -5.05 8.63
C ALA A 399 1.97 -5.35 9.36
N LEU A 400 0.97 -4.46 9.25
CA LEU A 400 -0.38 -4.72 9.78
C LEU A 400 -1.03 -5.92 9.09
N GLN A 401 -0.89 -6.02 7.76
CA GLN A 401 -1.40 -7.17 7.01
C GLN A 401 -0.76 -8.48 7.49
N ARG A 402 0.56 -8.51 7.71
CA ARG A 402 1.29 -9.68 8.22
C ARG A 402 0.86 -10.02 9.64
N ILE A 403 0.59 -9.03 10.49
CA ILE A 403 0.04 -9.25 11.84
C ILE A 403 -1.33 -9.95 11.75
N GLU A 404 -2.22 -9.49 10.87
CA GLU A 404 -3.54 -10.08 10.70
C GLU A 404 -3.52 -11.43 9.97
N ALA A 405 -2.63 -11.58 8.99
CA ALA A 405 -2.40 -12.83 8.26
C ALA A 405 -1.91 -13.94 9.20
N ARG A 406 -1.04 -13.63 10.16
CA ARG A 406 -0.59 -14.59 11.19
C ARG A 406 -1.71 -15.08 12.12
N LYS A 407 -2.86 -14.39 12.14
CA LYS A 407 -4.05 -14.83 12.90
C LYS A 407 -4.97 -15.75 12.09
N LEU A 408 -4.69 -15.97 10.81
CA LEU A 408 -5.36 -16.99 10.00
C LEU A 408 -4.70 -18.35 10.25
N PRO A 409 -5.45 -19.46 10.19
CA PRO A 409 -4.84 -20.78 10.18
C PRO A 409 -3.89 -20.94 8.99
N GLY A 410 -2.80 -21.67 9.21
CA GLY A 410 -1.72 -21.81 8.21
C GLY A 410 -0.79 -20.60 8.06
N ALA A 411 -1.11 -19.43 8.65
CA ALA A 411 -0.28 -18.23 8.66
C ALA A 411 0.30 -17.87 7.27
N PRO A 412 -0.54 -17.45 6.30
CA PRO A 412 -0.11 -17.18 4.93
C PRO A 412 1.10 -16.25 4.84
N LEU A 413 1.95 -16.52 3.85
CA LEU A 413 3.05 -15.64 3.51
C LEU A 413 2.50 -14.39 2.81
N CYS A 414 2.85 -13.19 3.28
CA CYS A 414 2.49 -11.94 2.60
C CYS A 414 3.66 -11.41 1.79
N LEU A 415 3.48 -11.27 0.47
CA LEU A 415 4.43 -10.61 -0.42
C LEU A 415 3.94 -9.20 -0.69
N HIS A 416 4.67 -8.18 -0.24
CA HIS A 416 4.44 -6.80 -0.67
C HIS A 416 5.16 -6.59 -2.01
N VAL A 417 4.42 -6.35 -3.08
CA VAL A 417 4.96 -6.27 -4.44
C VAL A 417 4.89 -4.81 -4.90
N GLU A 418 6.02 -4.11 -4.87
CA GLU A 418 6.13 -2.78 -5.44
C GLU A 418 6.39 -2.86 -6.96
N ILE A 419 5.46 -2.32 -7.75
CA ILE A 419 5.53 -2.30 -9.21
C ILE A 419 5.72 -0.88 -9.75
N PRO A 420 6.80 -0.61 -10.50
CA PRO A 420 7.05 0.71 -11.05
C PRO A 420 6.04 1.05 -12.15
N THR A 421 5.92 2.35 -12.44
CA THR A 421 5.00 2.93 -13.43
C THR A 421 5.07 2.26 -14.80
N ALA A 422 6.27 1.97 -15.31
CA ALA A 422 6.44 1.37 -16.62
C ALA A 422 5.84 -0.05 -16.69
N VAL A 423 5.99 -0.84 -15.62
CA VAL A 423 5.39 -2.17 -15.49
C VAL A 423 3.86 -2.05 -15.43
N ARG A 424 3.34 -1.14 -14.61
CA ARG A 424 1.89 -0.86 -14.52
C ARG A 424 1.29 -0.50 -15.89
N ARG A 425 1.89 0.46 -16.62
CA ARG A 425 1.43 0.87 -17.96
C ARG A 425 1.44 -0.29 -18.96
N LYS A 426 2.49 -1.13 -18.95
CA LYS A 426 2.56 -2.33 -19.78
C LYS A 426 1.41 -3.30 -19.49
N MET A 427 1.03 -3.48 -18.22
CA MET A 427 -0.08 -4.36 -17.85
C MET A 427 -1.45 -3.82 -18.28
N VAL A 428 -1.65 -2.51 -18.23
CA VAL A 428 -2.85 -1.87 -18.77
C VAL A 428 -3.01 -2.20 -20.26
N VAL A 429 -1.94 -2.06 -21.04
CA VAL A 429 -1.94 -2.40 -22.48
C VAL A 429 -2.28 -3.87 -22.69
N ARG A 430 -1.62 -4.79 -21.97
CA ARG A 430 -1.91 -6.23 -22.07
C ARG A 430 -3.36 -6.59 -21.75
N LEU A 431 -3.94 -5.95 -20.74
CA LEU A 431 -5.34 -6.18 -20.39
C LEU A 431 -6.30 -5.66 -21.47
N GLN A 432 -5.98 -4.54 -22.10
CA GLN A 432 -6.72 -4.00 -23.23
C GLN A 432 -6.60 -4.89 -24.47
N GLU A 433 -5.41 -5.41 -24.77
CA GLU A 433 -5.19 -6.39 -25.84
C GLU A 433 -6.09 -7.62 -25.65
N LEU A 434 -6.13 -8.18 -24.43
CA LEU A 434 -7.06 -9.27 -24.11
C LEU A 434 -8.53 -8.86 -24.34
N ALA A 435 -8.92 -7.62 -24.02
CA ALA A 435 -10.29 -7.13 -24.25
C ALA A 435 -10.65 -7.11 -25.73
N ILE A 436 -9.70 -6.66 -26.56
CA ILE A 436 -9.86 -6.61 -28.01
C ILE A 436 -9.92 -8.02 -28.59
N THR A 437 -9.03 -8.93 -28.19
CA THR A 437 -9.01 -10.32 -28.68
C THR A 437 -10.30 -11.06 -28.37
N ASP A 438 -10.84 -10.92 -27.15
CA ASP A 438 -12.12 -11.53 -26.78
C ASP A 438 -13.28 -10.94 -27.59
N SER A 439 -13.27 -9.62 -27.79
CA SER A 439 -14.27 -8.95 -28.63
C SER A 439 -14.22 -9.48 -30.07
N LEU A 440 -13.04 -9.57 -30.67
CA LEU A 440 -12.86 -10.09 -32.03
C LEU A 440 -13.33 -11.56 -32.14
N SER A 441 -12.91 -12.39 -31.17
CA SER A 441 -13.29 -13.80 -31.11
C SER A 441 -14.81 -13.98 -30.93
N SER A 442 -15.45 -13.14 -30.11
CA SER A 442 -16.91 -13.14 -29.93
C SER A 442 -17.68 -12.61 -31.13
N SER A 443 -17.04 -11.78 -31.97
CA SER A 443 -17.61 -11.25 -33.21
C SER A 443 -17.45 -12.20 -34.42
N GLY A 444 -16.75 -13.33 -34.26
CA GLY A 444 -16.57 -14.32 -35.33
C GLY A 444 -15.66 -13.87 -36.47
N LEU A 445 -14.79 -12.88 -36.24
CA LEU A 445 -13.77 -12.41 -37.16
C LEU A 445 -12.46 -13.20 -37.04
#